data_AF-A0A418MWM3-F1
#
_entry.id   AF-A0A418MWM3-F1
#
_cell.length_a   1.000
_cell.length_b   1.000
_cell.length_c   1.000
_cell.angle_alpha   90.00
_cell.angle_beta   90.00
_cell.angle_gamma   90.00
#
_symmetry.space_group_name_H-M   'P 1'
#
loop_
_entity.id
_entity.type
_entity.pdbx_description
1 polymer ?
#
loop_
_entity_poly.entity_id
_entity_poly.type
_entity_poly.pdbx_seq_one_letter_code
_entity_poly.pdbx_strand_id
1 'polypeptide(L)'
;MVFRSKRLNSGHLIEADQRYGTRHALGPHAVMLFFTSPAATEPQGYRLHTAWRLFLSAPESDDLPRMLADLTRIAATNIAHATATGRRWHPLGPERSMVNGGDMAIGPDAVYVGVGVSTLDSDDGRWYQLARTLREPSATGHRRSAFDLKGRCYLLLTDGTAIDIDRNPHAPLHYDGIRSSKPLDPDRPAHWHNPHADLTEQGDHTTREVWRHLTALHHTLTGHLDRGPAT
;
A
#
# COMPACT_ATOMS: atom_id res chain seq x y z
N MET A 1 3.30 0.75 10.75
CA MET A 1 2.82 0.65 9.34
C MET A 1 2.18 -0.69 9.04
N VAL A 2 2.83 -1.83 9.32
CA VAL A 2 2.27 -3.20 9.13
C VAL A 2 0.82 -3.35 9.56
N PHE A 3 0.49 -2.97 10.81
CA PHE A 3 -0.90 -3.06 11.32
C PHE A 3 -1.89 -2.21 10.49
N ARG A 4 -1.50 -1.00 10.09
CA ARG A 4 -2.34 -0.12 9.24
C ARG A 4 -2.57 -0.74 7.87
N SER A 5 -1.53 -1.33 7.27
CA SER A 5 -1.62 -2.00 5.97
C SER A 5 -2.51 -3.24 6.02
N LYS A 6 -2.35 -4.10 7.04
CA LYS A 6 -3.24 -5.27 7.24
C LYS A 6 -4.70 -4.83 7.42
N ARG A 7 -4.94 -3.82 8.26
CA ARG A 7 -6.29 -3.27 8.49
C ARG A 7 -6.91 -2.70 7.21
N LEU A 8 -6.12 -1.96 6.42
CA LEU A 8 -6.57 -1.42 5.15
C LEU A 8 -6.87 -2.52 4.13
N ASN A 9 -6.00 -3.53 4.00
CA ASN A 9 -6.21 -4.63 3.06
C ASN A 9 -7.49 -5.42 3.39
N SER A 10 -7.72 -5.74 4.67
CA SER A 10 -8.98 -6.37 5.11
C SER A 10 -10.20 -5.47 4.89
N GLY A 11 -10.08 -4.16 5.16
CA GLY A 11 -11.17 -3.20 4.91
C GLY A 11 -11.48 -3.05 3.42
N HIS A 12 -10.45 -2.97 2.57
CA HIS A 12 -10.56 -2.93 1.11
C HIS A 12 -11.27 -4.17 0.59
N LEU A 13 -10.93 -5.35 1.08
CA LEU A 13 -11.59 -6.60 0.74
C LEU A 13 -13.10 -6.56 1.03
N ILE A 14 -13.49 -6.10 2.22
CA ILE A 14 -14.90 -5.99 2.62
C ILE A 14 -15.63 -5.00 1.70
N GLU A 15 -15.06 -3.83 1.47
CA GLU A 15 -15.67 -2.81 0.61
C GLU A 15 -15.75 -3.27 -0.85
N ALA A 16 -14.74 -3.99 -1.34
CA ALA A 16 -14.72 -4.53 -2.69
C ALA A 16 -15.78 -5.62 -2.86
N ASP A 17 -15.94 -6.50 -1.87
CA ASP A 17 -16.97 -7.54 -1.85
C ASP A 17 -18.38 -6.91 -1.86
N GLN A 18 -18.65 -5.96 -0.96
CA GLN A 18 -19.96 -5.30 -0.86
C GLN A 18 -20.37 -4.57 -2.14
N ARG A 19 -19.40 -3.99 -2.87
CA ARG A 19 -19.65 -3.22 -4.09
C ARG A 19 -19.50 -4.04 -5.37
N TYR A 20 -19.17 -5.32 -5.26
CA TYR A 20 -18.93 -6.19 -6.41
C TYR A 20 -20.15 -6.24 -7.35
N GLY A 21 -19.90 -6.13 -8.66
CA GLY A 21 -20.95 -6.13 -9.69
C GLY A 21 -21.78 -4.84 -9.77
N THR A 22 -21.46 -3.81 -8.99
CA THR A 22 -22.12 -2.49 -9.06
C THR A 22 -21.31 -1.50 -9.90
N ARG A 23 -21.92 -0.36 -10.28
CA ARG A 23 -21.20 0.76 -10.91
C ARG A 23 -20.08 1.37 -10.05
N HIS A 24 -20.05 1.03 -8.76
CA HIS A 24 -19.06 1.49 -7.79
C HIS A 24 -18.14 0.35 -7.34
N ALA A 25 -18.07 -0.74 -8.11
CA ALA A 25 -17.15 -1.84 -7.86
C ALA A 25 -15.72 -1.32 -7.72
N LEU A 26 -14.99 -1.87 -6.75
CA LEU A 26 -13.60 -1.53 -6.50
C LEU A 26 -12.68 -2.51 -7.22
N GLY A 27 -11.56 -1.98 -7.71
CA GLY A 27 -10.49 -2.78 -8.28
C GLY A 27 -9.71 -3.55 -7.20
N PRO A 28 -8.84 -4.48 -7.63
CA PRO A 28 -8.07 -5.34 -6.75
C PRO A 28 -7.00 -4.62 -5.94
N HIS A 29 -6.59 -3.41 -6.36
CA HIS A 29 -5.42 -2.75 -5.78
C HIS A 29 -5.78 -1.43 -5.08
N ALA A 30 -4.95 -1.04 -4.12
CA ALA A 30 -5.06 0.22 -3.39
C ALA A 30 -3.68 0.74 -3.02
N VAL A 31 -3.45 2.05 -3.09
CA VAL A 31 -2.18 2.68 -2.67
C VAL A 31 -2.32 3.35 -1.33
N MET A 32 -1.26 3.31 -0.53
CA MET A 32 -1.15 3.90 0.80
C MET A 32 0.02 4.88 0.82
N LEU A 33 -0.17 6.03 1.44
CA LEU A 33 0.88 6.99 1.75
C LEU A 33 0.99 7.12 3.26
N PHE A 34 2.21 7.05 3.79
CA PHE A 34 2.49 7.15 5.21
C PHE A 34 3.21 8.44 5.53
N PHE A 35 2.73 9.12 6.56
CA PHE A 35 3.36 10.32 7.10
C PHE A 35 3.48 10.20 8.62
N THR A 36 4.45 10.88 9.21
CA THR A 36 4.57 11.00 10.67
C THR A 36 4.64 12.45 11.09
N SER A 37 3.97 12.80 12.18
CA SER A 37 4.16 14.09 12.85
C SER A 37 4.61 13.87 14.30
N PRO A 38 5.36 14.79 14.91
CA PRO A 38 5.60 14.80 16.34
C PRO A 38 4.29 14.67 17.13
N ALA A 39 4.31 13.85 18.19
CA ALA A 39 3.18 13.69 19.08
C ALA A 39 3.68 13.27 20.47
N ALA A 40 3.96 14.27 21.31
CA ALA A 40 4.54 14.06 22.64
C ALA A 40 3.69 13.19 23.59
N THR A 41 2.39 13.06 23.32
CA THR A 41 1.47 12.23 24.11
C THR A 41 1.41 10.77 23.65
N GLU A 42 2.00 10.44 22.50
CA GLU A 42 2.06 9.05 21.99
C GLU A 42 3.31 8.35 22.57
N PRO A 43 3.26 7.04 22.88
CA PRO A 43 4.39 6.33 23.49
C PRO A 43 5.70 6.40 22.70
N GLN A 44 5.60 6.47 21.36
CA GLN A 44 6.76 6.54 20.46
C GLN A 44 7.17 7.99 20.14
N GLY A 45 6.50 9.00 20.70
CA GLY A 45 6.77 10.42 20.46
C GLY A 45 6.32 10.93 19.08
N TYR A 46 5.66 10.09 18.28
CA TYR A 46 5.14 10.45 16.96
C TYR A 46 3.76 9.83 16.71
N ARG A 47 2.99 10.46 15.82
CA ARG A 47 1.75 9.94 15.27
C ARG A 47 1.97 9.51 13.83
N LEU A 48 1.56 8.29 13.50
CA LEU A 48 1.50 7.79 12.12
C LEU A 48 0.16 8.17 11.49
N HIS A 49 0.21 8.92 10.40
CA HIS A 49 -0.91 9.23 9.52
C HIS A 49 -0.88 8.31 8.31
N THR A 50 -2.04 7.84 7.88
CA THR A 50 -2.17 6.98 6.69
C THR A 50 -3.28 7.52 5.80
N ALA A 51 -2.91 7.90 4.58
CA ALA A 51 -3.86 8.21 3.52
C ALA A 51 -3.81 7.12 2.46
N TRP A 52 -4.91 6.91 1.74
CA TRP A 52 -4.98 5.85 0.74
C TRP A 52 -5.87 6.19 -0.45
N ARG A 53 -5.64 5.46 -1.54
CA ARG A 53 -6.51 5.44 -2.72
C ARG A 53 -7.08 4.05 -2.94
N LEU A 54 -8.40 3.95 -2.91
CA LEU A 54 -9.10 2.83 -3.52
C LEU A 54 -9.43 3.20 -4.97
N PHE A 55 -9.28 2.24 -5.88
CA PHE A 55 -9.56 2.42 -7.30
C PHE A 55 -10.90 1.79 -7.63
N LEU A 56 -11.66 2.40 -8.55
CA LEU A 56 -12.80 1.73 -9.16
C LEU A 56 -12.28 0.58 -10.03
N SER A 57 -13.10 -0.46 -10.18
CA SER A 57 -12.82 -1.59 -11.07
C SER A 57 -12.82 -1.08 -12.50
N ALA A 58 -11.67 -1.20 -13.16
CA ALA A 58 -11.45 -0.81 -14.54
C ALA A 58 -10.21 -1.55 -15.07
N PRO A 59 -10.06 -1.72 -16.40
CA PRO A 59 -8.89 -2.39 -16.96
C PRO A 59 -7.55 -1.80 -16.50
N GLU A 60 -7.51 -0.50 -16.23
CA GLU A 60 -6.31 0.20 -15.75
C GLU A 60 -5.97 -0.11 -14.29
N SER A 61 -6.93 -0.56 -13.48
CA SER A 61 -6.74 -0.90 -12.07
C SER A 61 -6.56 -2.39 -11.81
N ASP A 62 -6.57 -3.24 -12.85
CA ASP A 62 -6.38 -4.69 -12.74
C ASP A 62 -4.89 -5.11 -12.71
N ASP A 63 -4.03 -4.38 -13.41
CA ASP A 63 -2.59 -4.65 -13.49
C ASP A 63 -1.82 -3.78 -12.48
N LEU A 64 -1.39 -4.39 -11.36
CA LEU A 64 -0.70 -3.71 -10.28
C LEU A 64 0.62 -3.03 -10.72
N PRO A 65 1.59 -3.72 -11.36
CA PRO A 65 2.78 -3.08 -11.92
C PRO A 65 2.47 -1.87 -12.80
N ARG A 66 1.52 -2.01 -13.74
CA ARG A 66 1.14 -0.92 -14.63
C ARG A 66 0.49 0.24 -13.88
N MET A 67 -0.40 -0.05 -12.92
CA MET A 67 -1.04 0.96 -12.07
C MET A 67 0.00 1.77 -11.30
N LEU A 68 1.03 1.14 -10.73
CA LEU A 68 2.13 1.81 -10.04
C LEU A 68 2.97 2.69 -11.00
N ALA A 69 3.22 2.20 -12.22
CA ALA A 69 3.89 2.98 -13.26
C ALA A 69 3.09 4.25 -13.62
N ASP A 70 1.78 4.12 -13.78
CA ASP A 70 0.89 5.25 -14.06
C ASP A 70 0.83 6.25 -12.90
N LEU A 71 0.78 5.78 -11.66
CA LEU A 71 0.83 6.65 -10.47
C LEU A 71 2.15 7.41 -10.39
N THR A 72 3.26 6.79 -10.76
CA THR A 72 4.58 7.44 -10.85
C THR A 72 4.54 8.59 -11.86
N ARG A 73 4.01 8.33 -13.06
CA ARG A 73 3.86 9.33 -14.12
C ARG A 73 2.92 10.47 -13.71
N ILE A 74 1.81 10.15 -13.05
CA ILE A 74 0.86 11.14 -12.52
C ILE A 74 1.53 12.03 -11.47
N ALA A 75 2.26 11.43 -10.51
CA ALA A 75 3.01 12.18 -9.50
C ALA A 75 4.01 13.14 -10.16
N ALA A 76 4.85 12.64 -11.07
CA ALA A 76 5.83 13.46 -11.79
C ALA A 76 5.16 14.61 -12.58
N THR A 77 4.03 14.34 -13.25
CA THR A 77 3.27 15.35 -13.99
C THR A 77 2.71 16.44 -13.06
N ASN A 78 2.15 16.04 -11.91
CA ASN A 78 1.59 16.98 -10.93
C ASN A 78 2.68 17.84 -10.29
N ILE A 79 3.83 17.25 -9.97
CA ILE A 79 5.01 17.95 -9.48
C ILE A 79 5.44 19.00 -10.52
N ALA A 80 5.69 18.59 -11.76
CA ALA A 80 6.14 19.49 -12.83
C ALA A 80 5.15 20.63 -13.08
N HIS A 81 3.84 20.34 -13.09
CA HIS A 81 2.80 21.35 -13.26
C HIS A 81 2.80 22.37 -12.11
N ALA A 82 2.89 21.92 -10.86
CA ALA A 82 2.92 22.83 -9.72
C ALA A 82 4.18 23.71 -9.74
N THR A 83 5.35 23.12 -10.01
CA THR A 83 6.61 23.85 -10.18
C THR A 83 6.50 24.92 -11.27
N ALA A 84 5.92 24.59 -12.43
CA ALA A 84 5.71 25.56 -13.52
C ALA A 84 4.79 26.73 -13.13
N THR A 85 3.92 26.55 -12.13
CA THR A 85 3.04 27.60 -11.60
C THR A 85 3.56 28.25 -10.32
N GLY A 86 4.81 27.99 -9.91
CA GLY A 86 5.40 28.52 -8.68
C GLY A 86 4.75 27.98 -7.39
N ARG A 87 4.08 26.83 -7.47
CA ARG A 87 3.41 26.17 -6.33
C ARG A 87 4.10 24.86 -5.98
N ARG A 88 3.91 24.42 -4.73
CA ARG A 88 4.31 23.07 -4.30
C ARG A 88 3.09 22.16 -4.30
N TRP A 89 3.15 21.07 -5.07
CA TRP A 89 2.10 20.06 -5.05
C TRP A 89 2.23 19.17 -3.80
N HIS A 90 1.11 18.72 -3.25
CA HIS A 90 1.08 17.75 -2.16
C HIS A 90 0.12 16.61 -2.54
N PRO A 91 0.48 15.33 -2.33
CA PRO A 91 -0.35 14.20 -2.76
C PRO A 91 -1.69 14.09 -2.03
N LEU A 92 -1.83 14.73 -0.86
CA LEU A 92 -3.09 14.84 -0.11
C LEU A 92 -3.85 16.14 -0.40
N GLY A 93 -3.26 17.03 -1.21
CA GLY A 93 -3.82 18.35 -1.49
C GLY A 93 -5.12 18.29 -2.29
N PRO A 94 -5.96 19.34 -2.21
CA PRO A 94 -7.24 19.38 -2.91
C PRO A 94 -7.09 19.35 -4.44
N GLU A 95 -5.99 19.91 -4.95
CA GLU A 95 -5.69 19.90 -6.38
C GLU A 95 -4.88 18.66 -6.76
N ARG A 96 -5.47 17.82 -7.61
CA ARG A 96 -4.80 16.63 -8.19
C ARG A 96 -4.31 15.65 -7.11
N SER A 97 -5.16 15.39 -6.12
CA SER A 97 -4.91 14.41 -5.06
C SER A 97 -4.59 13.03 -5.63
N MET A 98 -3.60 12.37 -5.03
CA MET A 98 -3.28 10.97 -5.30
C MET A 98 -4.07 9.99 -4.45
N VAL A 99 -4.81 10.47 -3.44
CA VAL A 99 -5.55 9.66 -2.47
C VAL A 99 -7.01 10.12 -2.36
N ASN A 100 -7.89 9.24 -1.88
CA ASN A 100 -9.32 9.50 -1.72
C ASN A 100 -9.91 9.02 -0.39
N GLY A 101 -9.06 8.66 0.58
CA GLY A 101 -9.48 8.26 1.91
C GLY A 101 -8.33 8.29 2.92
N GLY A 102 -8.69 8.13 4.20
CA GLY A 102 -7.76 8.14 5.32
C GLY A 102 -7.52 9.52 5.92
N ASP A 103 -6.34 9.68 6.51
CA ASP A 103 -5.92 10.89 7.19
C ASP A 103 -5.57 11.97 6.16
N MET A 104 -6.60 12.66 5.65
CA MET A 104 -6.47 13.67 4.58
C MET A 104 -6.05 15.05 5.10
N ALA A 105 -6.23 15.31 6.40
CA ALA A 105 -5.88 16.57 7.05
C ALA A 105 -4.72 16.33 8.03
N ILE A 106 -3.50 16.33 7.50
CA ILE A 106 -2.26 16.21 8.30
C ILE A 106 -1.68 17.60 8.58
N GLY A 107 -1.00 17.73 9.72
CA GLY A 107 -0.32 18.97 10.12
C GLY A 107 0.83 19.34 9.16
N PRO A 108 1.23 20.63 9.12
CA PRO A 108 2.34 21.09 8.28
C PRO A 108 3.71 20.52 8.68
N ASP A 109 3.82 19.97 9.88
CA ASP A 109 4.98 19.28 10.45
C ASP A 109 5.03 17.78 10.11
N ALA A 110 4.04 17.27 9.38
CA ALA A 110 4.01 15.88 8.97
C ALA A 110 5.03 15.61 7.85
N VAL A 111 5.86 14.61 8.07
CA VAL A 111 6.93 14.18 7.17
C VAL A 111 6.53 12.89 6.47
N TYR A 112 6.80 12.80 5.18
CA TYR A 112 6.59 11.57 4.40
C TYR A 112 7.57 10.48 4.86
N VAL A 113 7.07 9.27 5.11
CA VAL A 113 7.90 8.15 5.59
C VAL A 113 7.83 6.90 4.71
N GLY A 114 6.93 6.87 3.73
CA GLY A 114 6.88 5.75 2.80
C GLY A 114 5.58 5.63 2.01
N VAL A 115 5.61 4.70 1.06
CA VAL A 115 4.46 4.31 0.24
C VAL A 115 4.21 2.83 0.42
N GLY A 116 2.95 2.44 0.30
CA GLY A 116 2.57 1.05 0.23
C GLY A 116 1.55 0.81 -0.86
N VAL A 117 1.41 -0.45 -1.22
CA VAL A 117 0.31 -0.93 -2.05
C VAL A 117 -0.30 -2.16 -1.39
N SER A 118 -1.61 -2.25 -1.46
CA SER A 118 -2.45 -3.35 -1.02
C SER A 118 -3.05 -3.99 -2.27
N THR A 119 -3.05 -5.32 -2.32
CA THR A 119 -3.71 -6.08 -3.37
C THR A 119 -4.58 -7.20 -2.78
N LEU A 120 -5.73 -7.39 -3.41
CA LEU A 120 -6.64 -8.50 -3.17
C LEU A 120 -6.33 -9.70 -4.06
N ASP A 121 -5.41 -9.55 -5.02
CA ASP A 121 -4.85 -10.69 -5.74
C ASP A 121 -3.95 -11.49 -4.79
N SER A 122 -4.04 -12.81 -4.87
CA SER A 122 -3.22 -13.73 -4.09
C SER A 122 -2.75 -14.91 -4.94
N ASP A 123 -1.98 -15.80 -4.32
CA ASP A 123 -1.66 -17.12 -4.86
C ASP A 123 -2.91 -17.99 -5.12
N ASP A 124 -4.04 -17.68 -4.47
CA ASP A 124 -5.31 -18.37 -4.71
C ASP A 124 -6.01 -17.87 -5.99
N GLY A 125 -5.61 -16.72 -6.53
CA GLY A 125 -6.15 -16.19 -7.78
C GLY A 125 -6.30 -14.66 -7.80
N ARG A 126 -6.81 -14.16 -8.93
CA ARG A 126 -7.14 -12.74 -9.09
C ARG A 126 -8.44 -12.40 -8.38
N TRP A 127 -8.55 -11.19 -7.86
CA TRP A 127 -9.74 -10.72 -7.13
C TRP A 127 -11.06 -11.01 -7.86
N TYR A 128 -11.15 -10.72 -9.16
CA TYR A 128 -12.38 -10.94 -9.93
C TYR A 128 -12.77 -12.43 -9.99
N GLN A 129 -11.80 -13.34 -9.94
CA GLN A 129 -12.05 -14.78 -9.91
C GLN A 129 -12.53 -15.18 -8.52
N LEU A 130 -11.81 -14.72 -7.48
CA LEU A 130 -12.12 -15.02 -6.08
C LEU A 130 -13.49 -14.48 -5.66
N ALA A 131 -13.82 -13.24 -6.03
CA ALA A 131 -15.09 -12.59 -5.71
C ALA A 131 -16.30 -13.34 -6.30
N ARG A 132 -16.15 -13.95 -7.48
CA ARG A 132 -17.21 -14.82 -8.04
C ARG A 132 -17.47 -16.03 -7.16
N THR A 133 -16.42 -16.66 -6.63
CA THR A 133 -16.56 -17.82 -5.75
C THR A 133 -17.26 -17.50 -4.43
N LEU A 134 -17.24 -16.23 -3.98
CA LEU A 134 -17.99 -15.79 -2.79
C LEU A 134 -19.52 -15.77 -3.02
N ARG A 135 -19.98 -15.82 -4.27
CA ARG A 135 -21.41 -15.79 -4.64
C ARG A 135 -21.96 -17.18 -4.94
N GLU A 136 -21.09 -18.14 -5.21
CA GLU A 136 -21.46 -19.52 -5.53
C GLU A 136 -21.42 -20.38 -4.25
N PRO A 137 -22.46 -21.19 -3.95
CA PRO A 137 -22.38 -22.16 -2.88
C PRO A 137 -21.24 -23.15 -3.18
N SER A 138 -20.38 -23.45 -2.22
CA SER A 138 -19.41 -24.53 -2.40
C SER A 138 -20.12 -25.87 -2.58
N ALA A 139 -19.42 -26.87 -3.12
CA ALA A 139 -19.94 -28.23 -3.25
C ALA A 139 -20.41 -28.85 -1.91
N THR A 140 -19.94 -28.32 -0.77
CA THR A 140 -20.34 -28.73 0.58
C THR A 140 -21.45 -27.86 1.18
N GLY A 141 -22.06 -26.95 0.39
CA GLY A 141 -23.11 -26.03 0.82
C GLY A 141 -22.63 -24.84 1.64
N HIS A 142 -21.34 -24.74 1.97
CA HIS A 142 -20.79 -23.64 2.74
C HIS A 142 -20.53 -22.43 1.82
N ARG A 143 -20.93 -21.23 2.25
CA ARG A 143 -20.53 -19.99 1.57
C ARG A 143 -19.17 -19.56 2.09
N ARG A 144 -18.23 -19.33 1.18
CA ARG A 144 -16.95 -18.70 1.50
C ARG A 144 -17.21 -17.26 1.92
N SER A 145 -16.56 -16.83 3.00
CA SER A 145 -16.60 -15.45 3.45
C SER A 145 -15.48 -14.65 2.79
N ALA A 146 -15.70 -13.36 2.56
CA ALA A 146 -14.60 -12.46 2.19
C ALA A 146 -13.46 -12.53 3.23
N PHE A 147 -13.79 -12.75 4.51
CA PHE A 147 -12.82 -12.91 5.60
C PHE A 147 -11.89 -14.11 5.45
N ASP A 148 -12.23 -15.09 4.61
CA ASP A 148 -11.42 -16.30 4.35
C ASP A 148 -10.40 -16.08 3.23
N LEU A 149 -10.53 -14.98 2.45
CA LEU A 149 -9.63 -14.71 1.34
C LEU A 149 -8.32 -14.11 1.83
N LYS A 150 -7.22 -14.47 1.17
CA LYS A 150 -5.91 -13.87 1.37
C LYS A 150 -5.82 -12.47 0.77
N GLY A 151 -4.73 -11.76 1.06
CA GLY A 151 -4.37 -10.53 0.40
C GLY A 151 -2.90 -10.20 0.68
N ARG A 152 -2.34 -9.23 -0.04
CA ARG A 152 -0.93 -8.89 0.09
C ARG A 152 -0.69 -7.39 0.17
N CYS A 153 0.32 -6.98 0.92
CA CYS A 153 0.79 -5.59 0.92
C CYS A 153 2.28 -5.53 0.69
N TYR A 154 2.73 -4.54 -0.07
CA TYR A 154 4.13 -4.21 -0.26
C TYR A 154 4.35 -2.77 0.20
N LEU A 155 5.30 -2.54 1.09
CA LEU A 155 5.63 -1.23 1.64
C LEU A 155 7.10 -0.92 1.36
N LEU A 156 7.38 0.34 1.05
CA LEU A 156 8.73 0.87 0.93
C LEU A 156 8.85 2.18 1.71
N LEU A 157 9.80 2.22 2.64
CA LEU A 157 10.03 3.33 3.55
C LEU A 157 11.21 4.20 3.08
N THR A 158 11.23 5.45 3.51
CA THR A 158 12.28 6.44 3.13
C THR A 158 13.68 6.04 3.58
N ASP A 159 13.81 5.19 4.59
CA ASP A 159 15.10 4.63 5.01
C ASP A 159 15.55 3.45 4.14
N GLY A 160 14.76 3.04 3.14
CA GLY A 160 15.01 1.87 2.28
C GLY A 160 14.48 0.55 2.83
N THR A 161 13.75 0.55 3.96
CA THR A 161 13.11 -0.68 4.45
C THR A 161 11.97 -1.08 3.51
N ALA A 162 12.06 -2.29 2.96
CA ALA A 162 11.02 -2.94 2.18
C ALA A 162 10.29 -3.95 3.07
N ILE A 163 8.96 -3.96 3.05
CA ILE A 163 8.12 -4.86 3.84
C ILE A 163 7.11 -5.54 2.93
N ASP A 164 7.08 -6.87 2.94
CA ASP A 164 6.05 -7.69 2.29
C ASP A 164 5.17 -8.32 3.36
N ILE A 165 3.86 -8.22 3.18
CA ILE A 165 2.87 -8.72 4.12
C ILE A 165 1.92 -9.63 3.37
N ASP A 166 2.00 -10.92 3.66
CA ASP A 166 1.04 -11.94 3.29
C ASP A 166 -0.06 -12.01 4.37
N ARG A 167 -1.25 -11.49 4.06
CA ARG A 167 -2.43 -11.62 4.92
C ARG A 167 -3.11 -12.93 4.58
N ASN A 168 -2.82 -13.96 5.35
CA ASN A 168 -3.50 -15.26 5.27
C ASN A 168 -4.35 -15.51 6.53
N PRO A 169 -5.70 -15.45 6.44
CA PRO A 169 -6.60 -15.71 7.58
C PRO A 169 -6.49 -17.12 8.18
N HIS A 170 -5.97 -18.07 7.41
CA HIS A 170 -5.80 -19.48 7.80
C HIS A 170 -4.34 -19.83 8.10
N ALA A 171 -3.48 -18.82 8.26
CA ALA A 171 -2.11 -19.02 8.67
C ALA A 171 -2.03 -19.72 10.04
N PRO A 172 -1.05 -20.61 10.26
CA PRO A 172 -0.72 -21.09 11.60
C PRO A 172 -0.39 -19.92 12.53
N LEU A 173 -0.68 -20.04 13.83
CA LEU A 173 -0.47 -18.98 14.84
C LEU A 173 0.96 -18.41 14.89
N HIS A 174 1.97 -19.19 14.46
CA HIS A 174 3.37 -18.79 14.46
C HIS A 174 3.81 -18.07 13.17
N TYR A 175 2.96 -18.03 12.14
CA TYR A 175 3.24 -17.36 10.88
C TYR A 175 2.50 -16.03 10.83
N ASP A 176 3.24 -14.93 10.97
CA ASP A 176 2.68 -13.58 10.91
C ASP A 176 2.56 -13.04 9.48
N GLY A 177 3.14 -13.74 8.50
CA GLY A 177 3.17 -13.38 7.09
C GLY A 177 3.97 -12.12 6.77
N ILE A 178 4.88 -11.69 7.65
CA ILE A 178 5.63 -10.44 7.48
C ILE A 178 7.08 -10.75 7.12
N ARG A 179 7.55 -10.20 6.00
CA ARG A 179 8.97 -10.22 5.60
C ARG A 179 9.47 -8.80 5.47
N SER A 180 10.71 -8.54 5.88
CA SER A 180 11.29 -7.20 5.87
C SER A 180 12.77 -7.22 5.50
N SER A 181 13.20 -6.30 4.64
CA SER A 181 14.61 -6.16 4.27
C SER A 181 15.51 -5.65 5.39
N LYS A 182 14.91 -5.12 6.47
CA LYS A 182 15.60 -4.75 7.71
C LYS A 182 14.88 -5.29 8.94
N PRO A 183 15.57 -5.43 10.09
CA PRO A 183 14.91 -5.71 11.36
C PRO A 183 13.82 -4.67 11.66
N LEU A 184 12.59 -5.13 11.92
CA LEU A 184 11.49 -4.27 12.34
C LEU A 184 11.52 -3.96 13.84
N ASP A 185 12.35 -4.70 14.58
CA ASP A 185 12.59 -4.54 16.00
C ASP A 185 13.99 -3.92 16.19
N PRO A 186 14.08 -2.68 16.71
CA PRO A 186 15.36 -2.00 16.88
C PRO A 186 16.28 -2.69 17.89
N ASP A 187 15.72 -3.52 18.80
CA ASP A 187 16.49 -4.25 19.81
C ASP A 187 17.16 -5.50 19.24
N ARG A 188 16.84 -5.89 18.00
CA ARG A 188 17.51 -6.99 17.31
C ARG A 188 18.84 -6.52 16.73
N PRO A 189 19.97 -7.12 17.13
CA PRO A 189 21.28 -6.69 16.64
C PRO A 189 21.41 -6.83 15.12
N ALA A 190 21.98 -5.80 14.47
CA ALA A 190 22.20 -5.76 13.02
C ALA A 190 23.13 -6.88 12.48
N HIS A 191 23.89 -7.55 13.36
CA HIS A 191 24.78 -8.66 12.98
C HIS A 191 24.05 -10.01 12.82
N TRP A 192 22.74 -10.06 13.08
CA TRP A 192 21.94 -11.25 12.83
C TRP A 192 21.68 -11.40 11.32
N HIS A 193 21.79 -12.62 10.80
CA HIS A 193 21.49 -12.92 9.40
C HIS A 193 20.01 -12.57 9.10
N ASN A 194 19.78 -11.58 8.23
CA ASN A 194 18.44 -11.27 7.70
C ASN A 194 18.24 -11.99 6.35
N PRO A 195 17.45 -13.09 6.29
CA PRO A 195 17.22 -13.85 5.06
C PRO A 195 16.42 -13.09 3.99
N HIS A 196 15.98 -11.87 4.28
CA HIS A 196 15.18 -11.04 3.39
C HIS A 196 15.90 -9.74 3.00
N ALA A 197 17.22 -9.63 3.19
CA ALA A 197 17.96 -8.41 2.85
C ALA A 197 17.76 -7.97 1.37
N ASP A 198 17.59 -8.94 0.47
CA ASP A 198 17.31 -8.81 -0.96
C ASP A 198 15.82 -8.96 -1.30
N LEU A 199 14.89 -8.69 -0.36
CA LEU A 199 13.45 -8.92 -0.52
C LEU A 199 12.84 -8.37 -1.82
N THR A 200 13.34 -7.22 -2.30
CA THR A 200 12.87 -6.58 -3.53
C THR A 200 13.25 -7.33 -4.80
N GLU A 201 14.23 -8.23 -4.72
CA GLU A 201 14.74 -9.07 -5.81
C GLU A 201 14.19 -10.50 -5.75
N GLN A 202 13.61 -10.89 -4.61
CA GLN A 202 12.98 -12.18 -4.40
C GLN A 202 11.60 -12.30 -5.08
N GLY A 203 11.14 -13.54 -5.26
CA GLY A 203 9.80 -13.86 -5.79
C GLY A 203 9.73 -14.11 -7.29
N ASP A 204 8.50 -14.18 -7.80
CA ASP A 204 8.24 -14.34 -9.23
C ASP A 204 8.48 -13.03 -10.01
N HIS A 205 8.38 -13.10 -11.35
CA HIS A 205 8.56 -11.92 -12.20
C HIS A 205 7.61 -10.79 -11.82
N THR A 206 6.35 -11.11 -11.53
CA THR A 206 5.33 -10.13 -11.16
C THR A 206 5.69 -9.41 -9.87
N THR A 207 6.10 -10.14 -8.82
CA THR A 207 6.52 -9.57 -7.54
C THR A 207 7.69 -8.61 -7.72
N ARG A 208 8.71 -8.98 -8.51
CA ARG A 208 9.83 -8.09 -8.81
C ARG A 208 9.40 -6.83 -9.56
N GLU A 209 8.47 -6.94 -10.50
CA GLU A 209 7.91 -5.79 -11.23
C GLU A 209 7.13 -4.84 -10.29
N VAL A 210 6.39 -5.40 -9.33
CA VAL A 210 5.73 -4.60 -8.28
C VAL A 210 6.76 -3.81 -7.49
N TRP A 211 7.82 -4.47 -7.02
CA TRP A 211 8.89 -3.79 -6.29
C TRP A 211 9.58 -2.71 -7.12
N ARG A 212 9.88 -2.99 -8.38
CA ARG A 212 10.51 -2.03 -9.31
C ARG A 212 9.66 -0.78 -9.47
N HIS A 213 8.36 -0.94 -9.74
CA HIS A 213 7.46 0.19 -9.93
C HIS A 213 7.09 0.92 -8.62
N LEU A 214 6.98 0.20 -7.51
CA LEU A 214 6.81 0.80 -6.19
C LEU A 214 8.03 1.65 -5.82
N THR A 215 9.24 1.18 -6.12
CA THR A 215 10.49 1.91 -5.93
C THR A 215 10.53 3.19 -6.77
N ALA A 216 10.11 3.13 -8.04
CA ALA A 216 10.04 4.31 -8.89
C ALA A 216 9.06 5.37 -8.36
N LEU A 217 7.87 4.94 -7.91
CA LEU A 217 6.89 5.82 -7.27
C LEU A 217 7.46 6.42 -5.98
N HIS A 218 8.05 5.59 -5.13
CA HIS A 218 8.65 6.01 -3.87
C HIS A 218 9.72 7.07 -4.09
N HIS A 219 10.70 6.82 -4.96
CA HIS A 219 11.77 7.79 -5.27
C HIS A 219 11.22 9.12 -5.80
N THR A 220 10.17 9.07 -6.64
CA THR A 220 9.51 10.28 -7.15
C THR A 220 8.89 11.10 -6.01
N LEU A 221 8.21 10.44 -5.06
CA LEU A 221 7.59 11.09 -3.91
C LEU A 221 8.63 11.59 -2.90
N THR A 222 9.57 10.75 -2.49
CA THR A 222 10.67 11.09 -1.57
C THR A 222 11.45 12.29 -2.09
N GLY A 223 11.86 12.27 -3.36
CA GLY A 223 12.61 13.39 -3.97
C GLY A 223 11.87 14.73 -4.01
N HIS A 224 10.54 14.72 -3.94
CA HIS A 224 9.70 15.92 -3.93
C HIS A 224 9.27 16.35 -2.51
N LEU A 225 9.00 15.39 -1.64
CA LEU A 225 8.46 15.64 -0.30
C LEU A 225 9.57 15.91 0.73
N ASP A 226 10.74 15.30 0.60
CA ASP A 226 11.87 15.50 1.52
C ASP A 226 12.61 16.82 1.28
N ARG A 227 12.49 17.39 0.08
CA ARG A 227 12.94 18.78 -0.15
C ARG A 227 12.05 19.68 0.69
N GLY A 228 12.58 20.24 1.77
CA GLY A 228 11.86 21.19 2.65
C GLY A 228 11.18 22.32 1.85
N PRO A 229 10.27 23.09 2.48
CA PRO A 229 9.64 24.22 1.80
C PRO A 229 10.72 25.11 1.15
N ALA A 230 10.51 25.47 -0.11
CA ALA A 230 11.32 26.52 -0.73
C ALA A 230 11.06 27.79 0.09
N THR A 231 12.06 28.18 0.87
CA THR A 231 12.12 29.45 1.59
C THR A 231 12.17 30.60 0.60
#